data_AF-A0AAJ6L381-F1
#
_entry.id   AF-A0AAJ6L381-F1
#
_cell.length_a   1.000
_cell.length_b   1.000
_cell.length_c   1.000
_cell.angle_alpha   90.00
_cell.angle_beta   90.00
_cell.angle_gamma   90.00
#
_symmetry.space_group_name_H-M   'P 1'
#
loop_
_entity.id
_entity.type
_entity.pdbx_description
1 polymer ?
#
loop_
_entity_poly.entity_id
_entity_poly.type
_entity_poly.pdbx_seq_one_letter_code
_entity_poly.pdbx_strand_id
1 'polypeptide(L)'
;MSSPSNETEVDPEALKAFASASTDRAARFRELHRSFGDGHVPRHAFGVMPASFSLSATYAEQFEACLQGLADGADVMADIAEGLIDSADAYTGSDVANTDLFVPGRPAAPDVLAPGPWSPGPSSPGAGPSGQVPL
;
A
#
# COMPACT_ATOMS: atom_id res chain seq x y z
N MET A 1 27.07 29.60 11.00
CA MET A 1 26.97 28.13 11.01
C MET A 1 25.49 27.82 10.91
N SER A 2 25.01 27.47 9.71
CA SER A 2 23.59 27.19 9.47
C SER A 2 23.29 25.77 9.91
N SER A 3 22.37 25.62 10.86
CA SER A 3 21.91 24.31 11.34
C SER A 3 21.23 23.53 10.20
N PRO A 4 21.53 22.24 10.00
CA PRO A 4 20.75 21.37 9.13
C PRO A 4 19.49 20.94 9.91
N SER A 5 18.43 21.75 9.85
CA SER A 5 17.19 21.45 10.62
C SER A 5 15.92 21.27 9.78
N ASN A 6 15.98 21.27 8.44
CA ASN A 6 14.77 21.16 7.61
C ASN A 6 14.90 20.11 6.50
N GLU A 7 15.27 18.87 6.83
CA GLU A 7 15.05 17.74 5.92
C GLU A 7 13.80 17.00 6.40
N THR A 8 12.76 16.96 5.56
CA THR A 8 11.41 16.37 5.75
C THR A 8 10.39 17.16 6.59
N GLU A 9 10.06 18.38 6.15
CA GLU A 9 8.73 18.94 6.41
C GLU A 9 7.74 18.24 5.47
N VAL A 10 7.03 17.22 5.97
CA VAL A 10 6.02 16.47 5.22
C VAL A 10 4.67 17.09 5.50
N ASP A 11 3.99 17.58 4.46
CA ASP A 11 2.63 18.10 4.55
C ASP A 11 1.60 16.96 4.50
N PRO A 12 0.88 16.65 5.60
CA PRO A 12 -0.09 15.56 5.65
C PRO A 12 -1.29 15.80 4.72
N GLU A 13 -1.66 17.04 4.45
CA GLU A 13 -2.76 17.36 3.54
C GLU A 13 -2.38 17.10 2.09
N ALA A 14 -1.12 17.34 1.72
CA ALA A 14 -0.59 16.95 0.42
C ALA A 14 -0.59 15.43 0.22
N LEU A 15 -0.26 14.65 1.27
CA LEU A 15 -0.33 13.18 1.24
C LEU A 15 -1.77 12.70 1.02
N LYS A 16 -2.74 13.24 1.76
CA LYS A 16 -4.17 12.91 1.59
C LYS A 16 -4.70 13.27 0.20
N ALA A 17 -4.32 14.44 -0.32
CA ALA A 17 -4.72 14.86 -1.66
C ALA A 17 -4.18 13.90 -2.75
N PHE A 18 -2.92 13.47 -2.62
CA PHE A 18 -2.35 12.49 -3.54
C PHE A 18 -2.97 11.10 -3.38
N ALA A 19 -3.32 10.68 -2.15
CA ALA A 19 -4.05 9.44 -1.90
C ALA A 19 -5.44 9.44 -2.58
N SER A 20 -6.17 10.56 -2.49
CA SER A 20 -7.44 10.74 -3.21
C SER A 20 -7.26 10.62 -4.72
N ALA A 21 -6.24 11.29 -5.29
CA ALA A 21 -5.96 11.20 -6.72
C ALA A 21 -5.53 9.78 -7.17
N SER A 22 -4.86 9.01 -6.30
CA SER A 22 -4.53 7.60 -6.55
C SER A 22 -5.77 6.72 -6.52
N THR A 23 -6.69 6.96 -5.58
CA THR A 23 -8.00 6.28 -5.53
C THR A 23 -8.82 6.54 -6.80
N ASP A 24 -8.87 7.79 -7.27
CA ASP A 24 -9.55 8.15 -8.52
C ASP A 24 -8.93 7.44 -9.74
N ARG A 25 -7.59 7.32 -9.78
CA ARG A 25 -6.89 6.56 -10.82
C ARG A 25 -7.22 5.07 -10.76
N ALA A 26 -7.26 4.48 -9.57
CA ALA A 26 -7.68 3.08 -9.39
C ALA A 26 -9.12 2.85 -9.91
N ALA A 27 -10.04 3.77 -9.61
CA ALA A 27 -11.41 3.71 -10.12
C ALA A 27 -11.46 3.76 -11.66
N ARG A 28 -10.68 4.64 -12.28
CA ARG A 28 -10.57 4.72 -13.75
C ARG A 28 -9.99 3.45 -14.36
N PHE A 29 -8.98 2.83 -13.75
CA PHE A 29 -8.46 1.55 -14.23
C PHE A 29 -9.49 0.44 -14.18
N ARG A 30 -10.30 0.36 -13.12
CA ARG A 30 -11.40 -0.61 -13.00
C ARG A 30 -12.50 -0.35 -14.03
N GLU A 31 -12.79 0.90 -14.33
CA GLU A 31 -13.73 1.28 -15.39
C GLU A 31 -13.21 0.85 -16.77
N LEU A 32 -11.94 1.13 -17.08
CA LEU A 32 -11.30 0.69 -18.32
C LEU A 32 -11.30 -0.84 -18.42
N HIS A 33 -10.94 -1.55 -17.34
CA HIS A 33 -10.98 -3.01 -17.31
C HIS A 33 -12.37 -3.54 -17.67
N ARG A 34 -13.43 -2.96 -17.10
CA ARG A 34 -14.82 -3.34 -17.43
C ARG A 34 -15.14 -3.04 -18.90
N SER A 35 -14.84 -1.84 -19.36
CA SER A 35 -15.10 -1.42 -20.74
C SER A 35 -14.36 -2.28 -21.77
N PHE A 36 -13.12 -2.70 -21.48
CA PHE A 36 -12.36 -3.57 -22.36
C PHE A 36 -12.85 -5.02 -22.29
N GLY A 37 -13.19 -5.52 -21.10
CA GLY A 37 -13.75 -6.86 -20.92
C GLY A 37 -14.99 -7.13 -21.78
N ASP A 38 -15.85 -6.11 -21.93
CA ASP A 38 -17.06 -6.20 -22.77
C ASP A 38 -16.75 -6.08 -24.28
N GLY A 39 -15.57 -5.56 -24.66
CA GLY A 39 -15.16 -5.26 -26.03
C GLY A 39 -14.32 -6.35 -26.73
N HIS A 40 -14.35 -7.59 -26.25
CA HIS A 40 -13.54 -8.67 -26.79
C HIS A 40 -13.90 -9.00 -28.25
N VAL A 41 -12.91 -8.97 -29.16
CA VAL A 41 -13.11 -9.31 -30.57
C VAL A 41 -13.25 -10.82 -30.72
N PRO A 42 -14.41 -11.34 -31.18
CA PRO A 42 -14.60 -12.77 -31.26
C PRO A 42 -13.76 -13.38 -32.38
N ARG A 43 -13.31 -14.61 -32.17
CA ARG A 43 -12.38 -15.33 -33.05
C ARG A 43 -12.79 -15.36 -34.53
N HIS A 44 -14.09 -15.45 -34.81
CA HIS A 44 -14.62 -15.49 -36.17
C HIS A 44 -14.46 -14.17 -36.93
N ALA A 45 -14.24 -13.04 -36.23
CA ALA A 45 -14.00 -11.74 -36.84
C ALA A 45 -12.63 -11.65 -37.54
N PHE A 46 -11.67 -12.51 -37.18
CA PHE A 46 -10.35 -12.56 -37.82
C PHE A 46 -10.35 -13.30 -39.18
N GLY A 47 -11.47 -13.91 -39.57
CA GLY A 47 -11.59 -14.69 -40.80
C GLY A 47 -10.96 -16.09 -40.72
N VAL A 48 -10.98 -16.83 -41.83
CA VAL A 48 -10.68 -18.28 -41.89
C VAL A 48 -9.32 -18.59 -42.56
N MET A 49 -8.45 -17.60 -42.74
CA MET A 49 -7.15 -17.84 -43.36
C MET A 49 -6.18 -18.56 -42.41
N PRO A 50 -5.23 -19.37 -42.90
CA PRO A 50 -4.26 -20.05 -42.02
C PRO A 50 -3.50 -19.11 -41.07
N ALA A 51 -3.18 -17.89 -41.53
CA ALA A 51 -2.53 -16.85 -40.74
C ALA A 51 -3.46 -16.14 -39.74
N SER A 52 -4.79 -16.22 -39.88
CA SER A 52 -5.72 -15.60 -38.92
C SER A 52 -5.76 -16.36 -37.59
N PHE A 53 -5.39 -17.65 -37.61
CA PHE A 53 -5.36 -18.48 -36.40
C PHE A 53 -4.31 -17.98 -35.42
N SER A 54 -3.07 -17.74 -35.88
CA SER A 54 -1.99 -17.20 -35.04
C SER A 54 -2.30 -15.76 -34.60
N LEU A 55 -2.85 -14.94 -35.48
CA LEU A 55 -3.24 -13.56 -35.15
C LEU A 55 -4.31 -13.52 -34.05
N SER A 56 -5.32 -14.40 -34.12
CA SER A 56 -6.37 -14.49 -33.09
C SER A 56 -5.81 -14.95 -31.74
N ALA A 57 -4.82 -15.85 -31.75
CA ALA A 57 -4.18 -16.32 -30.53
C ALA A 57 -3.33 -15.22 -29.89
N THR A 58 -2.48 -14.55 -30.66
CA THR A 58 -1.69 -13.41 -30.16
C THR A 58 -2.59 -12.26 -29.68
N TYR A 59 -3.71 -11.98 -30.36
CA TYR A 59 -4.66 -10.99 -29.86
C TYR A 59 -5.23 -11.39 -28.49
N ALA A 60 -5.67 -12.64 -28.32
CA ALA A 60 -6.23 -13.10 -27.06
C ALA A 60 -5.21 -12.99 -25.91
N GLU A 61 -3.96 -13.43 -26.13
CA GLU A 61 -2.88 -13.30 -25.16
C GLU A 61 -2.63 -11.85 -24.75
N GLN A 62 -2.57 -10.94 -25.73
CA GLN A 62 -2.33 -9.52 -25.44
C GLN A 62 -3.52 -8.83 -24.79
N PHE A 63 -4.74 -9.25 -25.15
CA PHE A 63 -5.96 -8.76 -24.52
C PHE A 63 -6.03 -9.19 -23.05
N GLU A 64 -5.75 -10.46 -22.75
CA GLU A 64 -5.67 -10.96 -21.37
C GLU A 64 -4.57 -10.26 -20.58
N ALA A 65 -3.37 -10.10 -21.15
CA ALA A 65 -2.27 -9.37 -20.51
C ALA A 65 -2.63 -7.90 -20.25
N CYS A 66 -3.38 -7.26 -21.15
CA CYS A 66 -3.85 -5.90 -20.97
C CYS A 66 -4.87 -5.79 -19.83
N LEU A 67 -5.85 -6.72 -19.76
CA LEU A 67 -6.81 -6.76 -18.66
C LEU A 67 -6.11 -7.01 -17.32
N GLN A 68 -5.19 -7.96 -17.26
CA GLN A 68 -4.41 -8.21 -16.05
C GLN A 68 -3.62 -6.96 -15.62
N GLY A 69 -2.95 -6.30 -16.56
CA GLY A 69 -2.21 -5.06 -16.26
C GLY A 69 -3.10 -3.91 -15.76
N LEU A 70 -4.35 -3.83 -16.23
CA LEU A 70 -5.34 -2.87 -15.72
C LEU A 70 -5.79 -3.21 -14.30
N ALA A 71 -5.98 -4.49 -14.00
CA ALA A 71 -6.31 -4.95 -12.65
C ALA A 71 -5.16 -4.67 -11.67
N ASP A 72 -3.95 -5.11 -12.02
CA ASP A 72 -2.74 -4.89 -11.21
C ASP A 72 -2.48 -3.39 -10.99
N GLY A 73 -2.65 -2.57 -12.04
CA GLY A 73 -2.51 -1.13 -11.95
C GLY A 73 -3.55 -0.45 -11.04
N ALA A 74 -4.78 -0.99 -10.97
CA ALA A 74 -5.79 -0.50 -10.05
C ALA A 74 -5.45 -0.83 -8.60
N ASP A 75 -4.94 -2.04 -8.34
CA ASP A 75 -4.58 -2.49 -7.00
C ASP A 75 -3.36 -1.74 -6.47
N VAL A 76 -2.31 -1.57 -7.28
CA VAL A 76 -1.14 -0.75 -6.90
C VAL A 76 -1.53 0.69 -6.53
N MET A 77 -2.46 1.29 -7.26
CA MET A 77 -2.93 2.65 -6.95
C MET A 77 -3.76 2.72 -5.68
N ALA A 78 -4.49 1.65 -5.34
CA ALA A 78 -5.21 1.53 -4.08
C ALA A 78 -4.24 1.35 -2.90
N ASP A 79 -3.24 0.48 -3.04
CA ASP A 79 -2.20 0.25 -2.02
C ASP A 79 -1.39 1.52 -1.74
N ILE A 80 -1.05 2.28 -2.78
CA ILE A 80 -0.39 3.58 -2.64
C ILE A 80 -1.29 4.54 -1.85
N ALA A 81 -2.59 4.61 -2.17
CA ALA A 81 -3.51 5.48 -1.47
C ALA A 81 -3.62 5.13 0.02
N GLU A 82 -3.74 3.84 0.35
CA GLU A 82 -3.78 3.34 1.72
C GLU A 82 -2.50 3.71 2.48
N GLY A 83 -1.32 3.39 1.93
CA GLY A 83 -0.04 3.70 2.57
C GLY A 83 0.20 5.21 2.79
N LEU A 84 -0.33 6.07 1.91
CA LEU A 84 -0.25 7.53 2.06
C LEU A 84 -1.17 8.04 3.17
N ILE A 85 -2.37 7.47 3.31
CA ILE A 85 -3.31 7.81 4.39
C ILE A 85 -2.71 7.40 5.73
N ASP A 86 -2.20 6.17 5.83
CA ASP A 86 -1.53 5.67 7.04
C ASP A 86 -0.34 6.56 7.42
N SER A 87 0.43 7.01 6.43
CA SER A 87 1.55 7.93 6.65
C SER A 87 1.08 9.30 7.15
N ALA A 88 0.03 9.87 6.55
CA ALA A 88 -0.52 11.16 6.97
C ALA A 88 -1.10 11.12 8.40
N ASP A 89 -1.74 10.01 8.76
CA ASP A 89 -2.28 9.78 10.10
C ASP A 89 -1.16 9.62 11.12
N ALA A 90 -0.05 8.96 10.76
CA ALA A 90 1.13 8.86 11.63
C ALA A 90 1.78 10.23 11.91
N TYR A 91 1.88 11.12 10.90
CA TYR A 91 2.37 12.49 11.10
C TYR A 91 1.44 13.31 11.98
N THR A 92 0.13 13.28 11.69
CA THR A 92 -0.88 14.01 12.47
C THR A 92 -0.93 13.53 13.92
N GLY A 93 -0.88 12.21 14.15
CA GLY A 93 -0.85 11.63 15.49
C GLY A 93 0.41 12.01 16.28
N SER A 94 1.56 12.07 15.62
CA SER A 94 2.82 12.51 16.23
C SER A 94 2.79 13.99 16.62
N ASP A 95 2.23 14.85 15.77
CA ASP A 95 2.07 16.29 16.04
C ASP A 95 1.08 16.57 17.18
N VAL A 96 -0.03 15.82 17.24
CA VAL A 96 -1.00 15.92 18.35
C VAL A 96 -0.36 15.48 19.67
N ALA A 97 0.35 14.35 19.68
CA ALA A 97 1.04 13.86 20.89
C ALA A 97 2.12 14.84 21.37
N ASN A 98 2.86 15.44 20.44
CA ASN A 98 3.86 16.46 20.75
C ASN A 98 3.21 17.73 21.31
N THR A 99 2.10 18.19 20.71
CA THR A 99 1.35 19.35 21.19
C THR A 99 0.80 19.12 22.60
N ASP A 100 0.21 17.96 22.87
CA ASP A 100 -0.35 17.61 24.18
C ASP A 100 0.72 17.59 25.30
N LEU A 101 1.98 17.26 24.99
CA LEU A 101 3.08 17.28 25.95
C LEU A 101 3.49 18.69 26.41
N PHE A 102 3.21 19.72 25.60
CA PHE A 102 3.66 21.10 25.85
C PHE A 102 2.56 22.08 26.23
N VAL A 103 1.29 21.65 26.34
CA VAL A 103 0.19 22.49 26.84
C VAL A 103 0.25 22.60 28.38
N PRO A 104 0.53 23.78 28.97
CA PRO A 104 0.63 23.92 30.42
C PRO A 104 -0.75 23.83 31.09
N GLY A 105 -0.91 22.90 32.04
CA GLY A 105 -2.05 22.87 32.97
C GLY A 105 -3.12 21.79 32.74
N ARG A 106 -2.91 20.82 31.84
CA ARG A 106 -3.81 19.65 31.71
C ARG A 106 -3.34 18.52 32.64
N PRO A 107 -4.23 17.82 33.38
CA PRO A 107 -3.84 16.62 34.10
C PRO A 107 -3.33 15.57 33.12
N ALA A 108 -2.27 14.84 33.50
CA ALA A 108 -1.64 13.81 32.67
C ALA A 108 -2.71 12.87 32.07
N ALA A 109 -2.67 12.70 30.74
CA ALA A 109 -3.50 11.70 30.08
C ALA A 109 -3.19 10.31 30.69
N PRO A 110 -4.19 9.46 30.94
CA PRO A 110 -3.93 8.09 31.39
C PRO A 110 -3.11 7.36 30.32
N ASP A 111 -2.04 6.70 30.76
CA ASP A 111 -1.00 6.02 29.98
C ASP A 111 -1.47 5.54 28.59
N VAL A 112 -1.22 6.38 27.58
CA VAL A 112 -1.19 5.93 26.19
C VAL A 112 0.16 5.23 26.03
N LEU A 113 0.11 3.90 26.05
CA LEU A 113 1.24 3.02 25.74
C LEU A 113 1.92 3.52 24.46
N ALA A 114 3.11 4.11 24.58
CA ALA A 114 3.90 4.52 23.43
C ALA A 114 4.20 3.28 22.57
N PRO A 115 3.95 3.29 21.23
CA PRO A 115 4.48 2.26 20.36
C PRO A 115 6.00 2.45 20.27
N GLY A 116 6.73 1.75 21.14
CA GLY A 116 8.17 1.62 21.05
C GLY A 116 8.56 0.94 19.73
N PRO A 117 9.70 1.30 19.13
CA PRO A 117 10.16 0.67 17.91
C PRO A 117 10.75 -0.70 18.30
N TRP A 118 10.49 -1.75 17.52
CA TRP A 118 11.06 -3.10 17.67
C TRP A 118 10.52 -3.92 18.87
N SER A 119 9.50 -4.74 18.64
CA SER A 119 9.16 -5.87 19.52
C SER A 119 9.77 -7.17 18.98
N PRO A 120 10.84 -7.72 19.59
CA PRO A 120 11.10 -9.15 19.48
C PRO A 120 10.14 -9.87 20.44
N GLY A 121 9.40 -10.86 19.93
CA GLY A 121 8.40 -11.61 20.69
C GLY A 121 8.95 -12.28 21.96
N PRO A 122 8.08 -12.70 22.90
CA PRO A 122 8.51 -13.25 24.17
C PRO A 122 9.18 -14.60 23.99
N SER A 123 10.51 -14.64 24.12
CA SER A 123 11.23 -15.88 24.44
C SER A 123 10.73 -16.36 25.81
N SER A 124 10.05 -17.51 25.85
CA SER A 124 9.64 -18.15 27.09
C SER A 124 10.85 -18.48 27.98
N PRO A 125 10.80 -18.25 29.30
CA PRO A 125 11.83 -18.73 30.22
C PRO A 125 11.56 -20.22 30.53
N GLY A 126 12.17 -21.10 29.73
CA GLY A 126 12.31 -22.51 30.04
C GLY A 126 13.42 -22.72 31.08
N ALA A 127 13.09 -23.49 32.11
CA ALA A 127 13.88 -23.76 33.30
C ALA A 127 15.26 -24.43 33.07
N GLY A 128 16.24 -24.01 33.88
CA GLY A 128 17.19 -24.90 34.55
C GLY A 128 18.56 -25.15 33.89
N PRO A 129 19.68 -24.84 34.58
CA PRO A 129 20.98 -25.40 34.26
C PRO A 129 21.21 -26.67 35.09
N SER A 130 21.46 -27.82 34.45
CA SER A 130 22.24 -28.94 35.00
C SER A 130 22.48 -30.00 33.94
N GLY A 131 23.64 -29.94 33.30
CA GLY A 131 24.22 -31.11 32.64
C GLY A 131 24.71 -32.08 33.71
N GLN A 132 24.12 -33.27 33.75
CA GLN A 132 24.74 -34.45 34.35
C GLN A 132 24.76 -35.55 33.28
N VAL A 133 25.96 -35.95 32.89
CA VAL A 133 26.25 -37.17 32.14
C VAL A 133 26.34 -38.30 33.16
N PRO A 134 25.83 -39.49 32.83
CA PRO A 134 26.67 -40.66 33.02
C PRO A 134 26.71 -41.58 31.80
N LEU A 135 27.85 -42.28 31.72
CA LEU A 135 28.15 -43.43 30.86
C LEU A 135 27.15 -44.57 31.03
#